data_AF-A0A814H0T8-F1
#
_entry.id   AF-A0A814H0T8-F1
#
_cell.length_a   1.000
_cell.length_b   1.000
_cell.length_c   1.000
_cell.angle_alpha   90.00
_cell.angle_beta   90.00
_cell.angle_gamma   90.00
#
_symmetry.space_group_name_H-M   'P 1'
#
loop_
_entity.id
_entity.type
_entity.pdbx_description
1 polymer ?
#
loop_
_entity_poly.entity_id
_entity_poly.type
_entity_poly.pdbx_seq_one_letter_code
_entity_poly.pdbx_strand_id
1 'polypeptide(L)'
;MSVDQLDSAIGDTLVTRVTDKTDVPIRSLYSNQPVVLIFLRRFGCQLCRSYALKLSNELHPILKKNNIGFVGIGLEQFGLEEFQQGNYFSGDLYVDEGKKTYRILGLPYLGWIKGISDIFASSTRTWDNETKKMGVTGNLKGDGFQLGATYVVGPKDGKVWLAHPQKD
;
A
#
# COMPACT_ATOMS: atom_id res chain seq x y z
N MET A 1 -4.59 9.34 16.67
CA MET A 1 -5.15 10.27 15.68
C MET A 1 -6.54 9.79 15.31
N SER A 2 -7.53 10.68 15.32
CA SER A 2 -8.83 10.30 14.73
C SER A 2 -8.65 10.22 13.23
N VAL A 3 -9.32 9.25 12.63
CA VAL A 3 -9.19 8.87 11.23
C VAL A 3 -9.68 9.99 10.28
N ASP A 4 -10.47 10.94 10.78
CA ASP A 4 -11.04 12.06 10.04
C ASP A 4 -9.99 13.08 9.53
N GLN A 5 -8.73 12.96 9.92
CA GLN A 5 -7.69 13.97 9.70
C GLN A 5 -6.69 13.65 8.58
N LEU A 6 -6.91 12.60 7.77
CA LEU A 6 -5.92 12.17 6.76
C LEU A 6 -5.51 13.29 5.81
N ASP A 7 -6.46 14.07 5.29
CA ASP A 7 -6.15 15.23 4.44
C ASP A 7 -5.32 16.29 5.17
N SER A 8 -5.72 16.67 6.38
CA SER A 8 -4.97 17.64 7.18
C SER A 8 -3.58 17.17 7.59
N ALA A 9 -3.37 15.85 7.70
CA ALA A 9 -2.11 15.26 8.13
C ALA A 9 -1.12 15.08 6.97
N ILE A 10 -1.58 14.52 5.85
CA ILE A 10 -0.71 14.11 4.74
C ILE A 10 -1.09 14.70 3.38
N GLY A 11 -2.17 15.47 3.26
CA GLY A 11 -2.69 15.98 1.98
C GLY A 11 -1.67 16.78 1.17
N ASP A 12 -0.84 17.59 1.83
CA ASP A 12 0.22 18.38 1.18
C ASP A 12 1.56 17.63 1.06
N THR A 13 1.62 16.38 1.54
CA THR A 13 2.81 15.55 1.36
C THR A 13 2.88 15.03 -0.06
N LEU A 14 4.08 15.07 -0.65
CA LEU A 14 4.32 14.64 -2.01
C LEU A 14 4.57 13.13 -2.06
N VAL A 15 4.05 12.50 -3.11
CA VAL A 15 4.38 11.13 -3.51
C VAL A 15 4.74 11.11 -4.98
N THR A 16 5.74 10.30 -5.34
CA THR A 16 6.25 10.21 -6.70
C THR A 16 5.45 9.18 -7.49
N ARG A 17 4.81 9.60 -8.58
CA ARG A 17 4.09 8.70 -9.48
C ARG A 17 5.06 7.77 -10.19
N VAL A 18 4.74 6.48 -10.21
CA VAL A 18 5.65 5.47 -10.76
C VAL A 18 5.83 5.59 -12.27
N THR A 19 4.78 5.97 -13.01
CA THR A 19 4.73 5.95 -14.48
C THR A 19 5.56 7.05 -15.14
N ASP A 20 5.52 8.27 -14.60
CA ASP A 20 6.16 9.46 -15.19
C ASP A 20 7.17 10.13 -14.25
N LYS A 21 7.36 9.58 -13.04
CA LYS A 21 8.27 10.09 -12.00
C LYS A 21 7.93 11.51 -11.53
N THR A 22 6.67 11.93 -11.68
CA THR A 22 6.22 13.23 -11.20
C THR A 22 5.84 13.18 -9.74
N ASP A 23 6.25 14.20 -8.98
CA ASP A 23 5.81 14.37 -7.59
C ASP A 23 4.45 15.08 -7.56
N VAL A 24 3.51 14.50 -6.83
CA VAL A 24 2.17 15.07 -6.67
C VAL A 24 1.75 15.07 -5.20
N PRO A 25 1.01 16.09 -4.73
CA PRO A 25 0.47 16.08 -3.39
C PRO A 25 -0.58 14.97 -3.23
N ILE A 26 -0.60 14.28 -2.10
CA ILE A 26 -1.58 13.22 -1.83
C ILE A 26 -3.02 13.70 -2.00
N ARG A 27 -3.32 14.96 -1.64
CA ARG A 27 -4.65 15.56 -1.84
C ARG A 27 -5.12 15.53 -3.29
N SER A 28 -4.21 15.63 -4.26
CA SER A 28 -4.61 15.58 -5.67
C SER A 28 -5.13 14.20 -6.10
N LEU A 29 -4.82 13.15 -5.34
CA LEU A 29 -5.25 11.79 -5.67
C LEU A 29 -6.76 11.61 -5.49
N TYR A 30 -7.37 12.31 -4.52
CA TYR A 30 -8.80 12.23 -4.20
C TYR A 30 -9.54 13.56 -4.37
N SER A 31 -9.00 14.51 -5.15
CA SER A 31 -9.66 15.80 -5.35
C SER A 31 -10.97 15.69 -6.15
N ASN A 32 -11.02 14.76 -7.12
CA ASN A 32 -12.09 14.65 -8.11
C ASN A 32 -13.08 13.51 -7.84
N GLN A 33 -12.62 12.42 -7.24
CA GLN A 33 -13.42 11.22 -7.00
C GLN A 33 -12.98 10.54 -5.69
N PRO A 34 -13.83 9.69 -5.09
CA PRO A 34 -13.42 8.89 -3.95
C PRO A 34 -12.28 7.95 -4.35
N VAL A 35 -11.38 7.66 -3.42
CA VAL A 35 -10.22 6.79 -3.67
C VAL A 35 -10.00 5.82 -2.52
N VAL A 36 -9.67 4.58 -2.89
CA VAL A 36 -9.04 3.62 -1.99
C VAL A 36 -7.53 3.80 -2.06
N LEU A 37 -6.95 4.38 -1.01
CA LEU A 37 -5.51 4.55 -0.82
C LEU A 37 -4.95 3.37 -0.03
N ILE A 38 -3.99 2.65 -0.62
CA ILE A 38 -3.32 1.52 0.00
C ILE A 38 -1.85 1.85 0.21
N PHE A 39 -1.45 1.96 1.48
CA PHE A 39 -0.05 2.05 1.89
C PHE A 39 0.54 0.62 1.89
N LEU A 40 1.36 0.32 0.90
CA LEU A 40 1.96 -0.99 0.65
C LEU A 40 3.21 -1.20 1.50
N ARG A 41 3.27 -2.35 2.18
CA ARG A 41 4.39 -2.73 3.06
C ARG A 41 5.76 -2.86 2.39
N ARG A 42 5.82 -3.25 1.11
CA ARG A 42 7.00 -3.21 0.22
C ARG A 42 6.71 -3.98 -1.07
N PHE A 43 7.36 -3.56 -2.16
CA PHE A 43 7.19 -4.19 -3.47
C PHE A 43 7.89 -5.56 -3.59
N GLY A 44 8.99 -5.77 -2.86
CA GLY A 44 9.78 -7.00 -2.94
C GLY A 44 9.24 -8.22 -2.18
N CYS A 45 8.34 -8.05 -1.20
CA CYS A 45 7.91 -9.17 -0.34
C CYS A 45 6.85 -10.05 -1.04
N GLN A 46 7.01 -11.37 -0.96
CA GLN A 46 6.11 -12.36 -1.57
C GLN A 46 4.67 -12.23 -1.06
N LEU A 47 4.49 -12.17 0.26
CA LEU A 47 3.17 -12.00 0.88
C LEU A 47 2.52 -10.68 0.46
N CYS A 48 3.31 -9.60 0.37
CA CYS A 48 2.83 -8.30 -0.06
C CYS A 48 2.39 -8.31 -1.53
N ARG A 49 3.14 -8.99 -2.41
CA ARG A 49 2.78 -9.17 -3.83
C ARG A 49 1.48 -9.95 -3.99
N SER A 50 1.33 -11.07 -3.29
CA SER A 50 0.09 -11.85 -3.37
C SER A 50 -1.12 -11.11 -2.80
N TYR A 51 -0.93 -10.34 -1.72
CA TYR A 51 -2.00 -9.49 -1.19
C TYR A 51 -2.39 -8.39 -2.19
N ALA A 52 -1.41 -7.70 -2.80
CA ALA A 52 -1.66 -6.70 -3.82
C ALA A 52 -2.39 -7.29 -5.04
N LEU A 53 -1.98 -8.48 -5.49
CA LEU A 53 -2.58 -9.18 -6.61
C LEU A 53 -4.03 -9.58 -6.31
N LYS A 54 -4.29 -10.07 -5.09
CA LYS A 54 -5.64 -10.39 -4.64
C LYS A 54 -6.53 -9.15 -4.64
N LEU A 55 -6.08 -8.05 -4.05
CA LEU A 55 -6.83 -6.78 -4.08
C LEU A 55 -7.07 -6.29 -5.52
N SER A 56 -6.08 -6.43 -6.38
CA SER A 56 -6.18 -6.02 -7.78
C SER A 56 -7.20 -6.83 -8.57
N ASN A 57 -7.33 -8.12 -8.28
CA ASN A 57 -8.27 -9.00 -8.97
C ASN A 57 -9.68 -8.90 -8.40
N GLU A 58 -9.82 -8.76 -7.09
CA GLU A 58 -11.13 -8.81 -6.42
C GLU A 58 -11.75 -7.40 -6.25
N LEU A 59 -10.94 -6.41 -5.89
CA LEU A 59 -11.43 -5.08 -5.51
C LEU A 59 -11.45 -4.10 -6.68
N HIS A 60 -10.37 -4.03 -7.47
CA HIS A 60 -10.26 -3.02 -8.53
C HIS A 60 -11.43 -3.04 -9.55
N PRO A 61 -11.92 -4.20 -10.05
CA PRO A 61 -13.07 -4.21 -10.96
C PRO A 61 -14.33 -3.56 -10.36
N ILE A 62 -14.56 -3.78 -9.06
CA ILE A 62 -15.70 -3.21 -8.33
C ILE A 62 -15.52 -1.70 -8.17
N LEU A 63 -14.33 -1.24 -7.76
CA LEU A 63 -14.04 0.19 -7.60
C LEU A 63 -14.18 0.95 -8.92
N LYS A 64 -13.62 0.38 -10.00
CA LYS A 64 -13.68 0.97 -11.34
C LYS A 64 -15.12 1.13 -11.83
N LYS A 65 -15.98 0.12 -11.60
CA LYS A 65 -17.41 0.18 -11.96
C LYS A 65 -18.16 1.32 -11.22
N ASN A 66 -17.70 1.69 -10.03
CA ASN A 66 -18.32 2.71 -9.18
C ASN A 66 -17.62 4.07 -9.25
N ASN A 67 -16.70 4.27 -10.20
CA ASN A 67 -15.90 5.50 -10.33
C ASN A 67 -15.12 5.86 -9.06
N ILE A 68 -14.56 4.84 -8.40
CA ILE A 68 -13.69 4.98 -7.24
C ILE A 68 -12.26 4.69 -7.69
N GLY A 69 -11.32 5.59 -7.37
CA GLY A 69 -9.91 5.40 -7.67
C GLY A 69 -9.29 4.29 -6.83
N PHE A 70 -8.28 3.62 -7.39
CA PHE A 70 -7.55 2.55 -6.72
C PHE A 70 -6.06 2.86 -6.80
N VAL A 71 -5.47 3.18 -5.65
CA VAL A 71 -4.12 3.75 -5.59
C VAL A 71 -3.28 2.99 -4.57
N GLY A 72 -2.09 2.57 -4.99
CA GLY A 72 -1.07 1.98 -4.13
C GLY A 72 0.10 2.94 -3.91
N ILE A 73 0.50 3.14 -2.66
CA ILE A 73 1.65 3.97 -2.26
C ILE A 73 2.67 3.05 -1.61
N GLY A 74 3.77 2.78 -2.31
CA GLY A 74 4.92 2.07 -1.74
C GLY A 74 5.78 2.96 -0.87
N LEU A 75 6.46 2.38 0.11
CA LEU A 75 7.35 3.11 1.02
C LEU A 75 8.72 3.49 0.41
N GLU A 76 9.17 2.78 -0.64
CA GLU A 76 10.44 2.99 -1.32
C GLU A 76 10.45 2.28 -2.68
N GLN A 77 11.44 2.57 -3.52
CA GLN A 77 11.52 1.99 -4.88
C GLN A 77 12.05 0.54 -4.93
N PHE A 78 12.57 -0.02 -3.83
CA PHE A 78 13.15 -1.36 -3.84
C PHE A 78 12.12 -2.44 -4.19
N GLY A 79 12.41 -3.19 -5.27
CA GLY A 79 11.53 -4.25 -5.77
C GLY A 79 10.38 -3.77 -6.66
N LEU A 80 10.32 -2.45 -6.95
CA LEU A 80 9.25 -1.83 -7.74
C LEU A 80 9.23 -2.37 -9.18
N GLU A 81 10.39 -2.50 -9.82
CA GLU A 81 10.48 -2.97 -11.21
C GLU A 81 9.88 -4.38 -11.34
N GLU A 82 10.33 -5.33 -10.49
CA GLU A 82 9.79 -6.69 -10.49
C GLU A 82 8.31 -6.71 -10.11
N PHE A 83 7.87 -5.76 -9.30
CA PHE A 83 6.47 -5.65 -8.91
C PHE A 83 5.57 -5.18 -10.07
N GLN A 84 6.06 -4.25 -10.89
CA GLN A 84 5.39 -3.83 -12.13
C GLN A 84 5.40 -4.94 -13.18
N GLN A 85 6.56 -5.58 -13.40
CA GLN A 85 6.69 -6.69 -14.36
C GLN A 85 5.76 -7.86 -14.01
N GLY A 86 5.58 -8.14 -12.71
CA GLY A 86 4.65 -9.16 -12.23
C GLY A 86 3.17 -8.76 -12.28
N ASN A 87 2.84 -7.52 -12.66
CA ASN A 87 1.49 -6.96 -12.67
C ASN A 87 0.73 -7.20 -11.35
N TYR A 88 1.43 -7.09 -10.21
CA TYR A 88 0.83 -7.39 -8.90
C TYR A 88 -0.13 -6.30 -8.41
N PHE A 89 -0.13 -5.13 -9.04
CA PHE A 89 -1.10 -4.08 -8.75
C PHE A 89 -1.69 -3.50 -10.02
N SER A 90 -3.02 -3.46 -10.11
CA SER A 90 -3.73 -3.00 -11.32
C SER A 90 -4.18 -1.54 -11.27
N GLY A 91 -4.03 -0.87 -10.12
CA GLY A 91 -4.32 0.56 -9.95
C GLY A 91 -3.10 1.45 -10.16
N ASP A 92 -3.26 2.74 -9.85
CA ASP A 92 -2.16 3.70 -9.95
C ASP A 92 -1.15 3.47 -8.83
N LEU A 93 0.14 3.52 -9.17
CA LEU A 93 1.22 3.32 -8.22
C LEU A 93 2.03 4.59 -7.98
N TYR A 94 2.34 4.81 -6.72
CA TYR A 94 3.15 5.91 -6.22
C TYR A 94 4.17 5.41 -5.21
N VAL A 95 5.18 6.23 -4.93
CA VAL A 95 6.20 5.98 -3.92
C VAL A 95 6.27 7.18 -2.97
N ASP A 96 6.22 6.93 -1.67
CA ASP A 96 6.49 7.92 -0.63
C ASP A 96 7.98 7.90 -0.28
N GLU A 97 8.78 8.62 -1.07
CA GLU A 97 10.22 8.70 -0.84
C GLU A 97 10.54 9.25 0.56
N GLY A 98 11.25 8.45 1.36
CA GLY A 98 11.59 8.80 2.73
C GLY A 98 10.52 8.45 3.78
N LYS A 99 9.44 7.75 3.39
CA LYS A 99 8.42 7.18 4.30
C LYS A 99 7.72 8.25 5.15
N LYS A 100 7.61 9.48 4.64
CA LYS A 100 7.09 10.63 5.39
C LYS A 100 5.63 10.41 5.77
N THR A 101 4.83 9.89 4.86
CA THR A 101 3.40 9.61 5.07
C THR A 101 3.21 8.49 6.08
N TYR A 102 4.02 7.42 6.00
CA TYR A 102 4.01 6.31 6.97
C TYR A 102 4.29 6.80 8.40
N ARG A 103 5.28 7.70 8.56
CA ARG A 103 5.63 8.30 9.85
C ARG A 103 4.53 9.21 10.38
N ILE A 104 3.99 10.10 9.55
CA ILE A 104 2.93 11.03 9.95
C ILE A 104 1.67 10.27 10.35
N LEU A 105 1.29 9.23 9.61
CA LEU A 105 0.15 8.38 9.94
C LEU A 105 0.38 7.48 11.16
N GLY A 106 1.62 7.39 11.66
CA GLY A 106 1.99 6.53 12.78
C GLY A 106 1.79 5.05 12.47
N LEU A 107 2.04 4.62 11.23
CA LEU A 107 1.85 3.23 10.83
C LEU A 107 2.88 2.33 11.55
N PRO A 108 2.47 1.17 12.10
CA PRO A 108 3.35 0.38 12.95
C PRO A 108 4.62 -0.09 12.25
N TYR A 109 5.68 -0.24 13.05
CA TYR A 109 6.95 -0.81 12.62
C TYR A 109 7.25 -2.02 13.51
N LEU A 110 7.25 -3.22 12.93
CA LEU A 110 7.33 -4.47 13.69
C LEU A 110 8.65 -4.64 14.45
N GLY A 111 9.70 -3.87 14.15
CA GLY A 111 11.01 -4.07 14.76
C GLY A 111 11.62 -5.43 14.39
N TRP A 112 12.95 -5.55 14.53
CA TRP A 112 13.66 -6.74 14.03
C TRP A 112 13.27 -8.03 14.73
N ILE A 113 13.03 -7.98 16.04
CA ILE A 113 12.76 -9.17 16.85
C ILE A 113 11.39 -9.78 16.49
N LYS A 114 10.33 -8.96 16.39
CA LYS A 114 8.99 -9.46 16.07
C LYS A 114 8.78 -9.75 14.59
N GLY A 115 9.35 -8.94 13.69
CA GLY A 115 9.21 -9.21 12.26
C GLY A 115 9.83 -10.54 11.85
N ILE A 116 10.90 -10.98 12.52
CA ILE A 116 11.44 -12.33 12.32
C ILE A 116 10.46 -13.38 12.86
N SER A 117 9.94 -13.24 14.08
CA SER A 117 8.99 -14.22 14.63
C SER A 117 7.72 -14.36 13.79
N ASP A 118 7.22 -13.28 13.22
CA ASP A 118 6.03 -13.28 12.36
C ASP A 118 6.29 -13.98 11.03
N ILE A 119 7.47 -13.79 10.43
CA ILE A 119 7.89 -14.55 9.24
C ILE A 119 7.93 -16.06 9.56
N PHE A 120 8.38 -16.43 10.77
CA PHE A 120 8.46 -17.83 11.21
C PHE A 120 7.14 -18.42 11.75
N ALA A 121 6.08 -17.61 11.93
CA ALA A 121 4.80 -18.05 12.47
C ALA A 121 4.04 -18.99 11.52
N SER A 122 3.18 -19.86 12.04
CA SER A 122 2.45 -20.85 11.23
C SER A 122 1.42 -20.23 10.27
N SER A 123 0.93 -19.02 10.56
CA SER A 123 0.00 -18.27 9.72
C SER A 123 0.64 -17.74 8.44
N THR A 124 1.94 -17.45 8.41
CA THR A 124 2.64 -17.10 7.15
C THR A 124 2.85 -18.34 6.28
N ARG A 125 3.01 -19.54 6.86
CA ARG A 125 3.20 -20.78 6.10
C ARG A 125 2.01 -21.17 5.23
N THR A 126 0.77 -20.90 5.68
CA THR A 126 -0.43 -21.17 4.86
C THR A 126 -0.52 -20.21 3.68
N TRP A 127 -0.19 -18.94 3.90
CA TRP A 127 -0.05 -17.97 2.81
C TRP A 127 1.11 -18.30 1.89
N ASP A 128 2.24 -18.79 2.40
CA ASP A 128 3.38 -19.24 1.57
C ASP A 128 2.99 -20.36 0.61
N ASN A 129 2.11 -21.26 1.03
CA ASN A 129 1.59 -22.32 0.15
C ASN A 129 0.64 -21.78 -0.93
N GLU A 130 -0.26 -20.85 -0.58
CA GLU A 130 -1.15 -20.20 -1.55
C GLU A 130 -0.38 -19.29 -2.53
N THR A 131 0.59 -18.51 -2.04
CA THR A 131 1.46 -17.66 -2.86
C THR A 131 2.33 -18.47 -3.82
N LYS A 132 2.87 -19.62 -3.40
CA LYS A 132 3.58 -20.57 -4.28
C LYS A 132 2.68 -21.13 -5.37
N LYS A 133 1.41 -21.45 -5.08
CA LYS A 133 0.44 -21.88 -6.10
C LYS A 133 0.15 -20.80 -7.14
N MET A 134 0.20 -19.52 -6.73
CA MET A 134 0.06 -18.38 -7.63
C MET A 134 1.34 -18.05 -8.42
N GLY A 135 2.44 -18.78 -8.21
CA GLY A 135 3.72 -18.52 -8.87
C GLY A 135 4.38 -17.20 -8.46
N VAL A 136 3.94 -16.59 -7.35
CA VAL A 136 4.45 -15.31 -6.87
C VAL A 136 5.72 -15.55 -6.07
N THR A 137 6.84 -14.96 -6.50
CA THR A 137 8.11 -14.98 -5.77
C THR A 137 8.36 -13.63 -5.09
N GLY A 138 9.27 -13.60 -4.13
CA GLY A 138 9.70 -12.37 -3.45
C GLY A 138 11.20 -12.33 -3.19
N ASN A 139 11.69 -11.19 -2.73
CA ASN A 139 13.07 -10.98 -2.30
C ASN A 139 13.10 -10.34 -0.90
N LEU A 140 14.28 -10.24 -0.29
CA LEU A 140 14.47 -9.63 1.05
C LEU A 140 14.97 -8.18 1.00
N LYS A 141 15.08 -7.54 -0.18
CA LYS A 141 15.61 -6.18 -0.35
C LYS A 141 14.65 -5.09 0.15
N GLY A 142 15.15 -4.16 0.96
CA GLY A 142 14.36 -3.05 1.50
C GLY A 142 13.77 -3.34 2.88
N ASP A 143 12.88 -2.48 3.34
CA ASP A 143 12.33 -2.52 4.69
C ASP A 143 11.19 -3.54 4.84
N GLY A 144 11.45 -4.64 5.54
CA GLY A 144 10.46 -5.71 5.80
C GLY A 144 9.53 -5.48 6.99
N PHE A 145 9.79 -4.46 7.82
CA PHE A 145 9.17 -4.33 9.14
C PHE A 145 8.07 -3.27 9.19
N GLN A 146 8.05 -2.35 8.23
CA GLN A 146 6.98 -1.37 8.11
C GLN A 146 5.65 -2.07 7.78
N LEU A 147 4.61 -1.74 8.55
CA LEU A 147 3.23 -2.11 8.25
C LEU A 147 2.54 -1.06 7.38
N GLY A 148 1.54 -1.54 6.64
CA GLY A 148 0.73 -0.74 5.73
C GLY A 148 -0.63 -0.38 6.31
N ALA A 149 -1.46 0.22 5.47
CA ALA A 149 -2.82 0.59 5.82
C ALA A 149 -3.67 0.76 4.56
N THR A 150 -4.98 0.61 4.69
CA THR A 150 -5.94 0.97 3.64
C THR A 150 -6.85 2.06 4.16
N TYR A 151 -7.05 3.10 3.35
CA TYR A 151 -7.99 4.18 3.61
C TYR A 151 -8.96 4.31 2.44
N VAL A 152 -10.23 4.52 2.74
CA VAL A 152 -11.23 4.95 1.75
C VAL A 152 -11.50 6.42 2.01
N VAL A 153 -11.19 7.26 1.04
CA VAL A 153 -11.21 8.71 1.15
C VAL A 153 -12.23 9.28 0.19
N GLY A 154 -13.10 10.16 0.70
CA GLY A 154 -14.08 10.89 -0.10
C GLY A 154 -13.46 12.01 -0.93
N PRO A 155 -14.17 12.48 -1.98
CA PRO A 155 -13.67 13.53 -2.84
C PRO A 155 -13.69 14.90 -2.16
N LYS A 156 -12.79 15.80 -2.57
CA LYS A 156 -12.70 17.22 -2.15
C LYS A 156 -12.36 17.48 -0.70
N ASP A 157 -13.18 17.00 0.23
CA ASP A 157 -13.01 17.22 1.68
C ASP A 157 -11.97 16.27 2.29
N GLY A 158 -11.55 15.25 1.53
CA GLY A 158 -10.59 14.26 1.99
C GLY A 158 -11.07 13.48 3.21
N LYS A 159 -12.39 13.47 3.44
CA LYS A 159 -12.99 12.78 4.59
C LYS A 159 -12.72 11.29 4.47
N VAL A 160 -12.19 10.71 5.53
CA VAL A 160 -11.97 9.27 5.57
C VAL A 160 -13.28 8.57 5.91
N TRP A 161 -13.75 7.73 5.00
CA TRP A 161 -14.94 6.90 5.19
C TRP A 161 -14.61 5.59 5.88
N LEU A 162 -13.41 5.07 5.67
CA LEU A 162 -12.92 3.85 6.31
C LEU A 162 -11.40 3.92 6.45
N ALA A 163 -10.88 3.49 7.59
CA ALA A 163 -9.47 3.20 7.77
C ALA A 163 -9.25 1.81 8.33
N HIS A 164 -8.26 1.15 7.76
CA HIS A 164 -7.81 -0.16 8.18
C HIS A 164 -6.28 -0.15 8.24
N PRO A 165 -5.68 0.39 9.31
CA PRO A 165 -4.26 0.20 9.57
C PRO A 165 -3.99 -1.27 9.90
N GLN A 166 -2.96 -1.85 9.29
CA GLN A 166 -2.51 -3.18 9.67
C GLN A 166 -1.99 -3.13 11.10
N LYS A 167 -2.36 -4.13 11.89
CA LYS A 167 -1.91 -4.29 13.28
C LYS A 167 -0.96 -5.48 13.36
N ASP A 168 -0.06 -5.40 14.33
CA ASP A 168 0.72 -6.51 14.86
C ASP A 168 -0.20 -7.61 15.42
#